data_AF-A0A4Q3YIT6-F1
#
_entry.id   AF-A0A4Q3YIT6-F1
#
_cell.length_a   1.000
_cell.length_b   1.000
_cell.length_c   1.000
_cell.angle_alpha   90.00
_cell.angle_beta   90.00
_cell.angle_gamma   90.00
#
_symmetry.space_group_name_H-M   'P 1'
#
loop_
_entity.id
_entity.type
_entity.pdbx_description
1 polymer ?
#
loop_
_entity_poly.entity_id
_entity_poly.type
_entity_poly.pdbx_seq_one_letter_code
_entity_poly.pdbx_strand_id
1 'polypeptide(L)'
;MMITINTQLHGYRQGHQLLDSTVSLSKADQTVVDRLSDVAGPLRPGEIFDSYLSAYPLPSGKFFVLARTWQDLTVSRAGCVRTLSAIIPAARWGALKSLRFLVDLLDASNFPSVATTVELIDCPDTPLPEVREFIGNELLEALFLEDSKPVVLFDAPAPEIFPAPPSA
;
A
#
# COMPACT_ATOMS: atom_id res chain seq x y z
N MET A 1 13.80 -17.20 2.37
CA MET A 1 13.77 -17.50 0.91
C MET A 1 14.19 -16.25 0.17
N MET A 2 15.01 -16.32 -0.89
CA MET A 2 15.41 -15.12 -1.64
C MET A 2 14.33 -14.73 -2.66
N ILE A 3 13.98 -13.45 -2.71
CA ILE A 3 12.91 -12.92 -3.55
C ILE A 3 13.39 -11.64 -4.21
N THR A 4 13.35 -11.63 -5.54
CA THR A 4 13.58 -10.44 -6.36
C THR A 4 12.35 -9.55 -6.33
N ILE A 5 12.51 -8.32 -5.85
CA ILE A 5 11.51 -7.26 -5.88
C ILE A 5 11.95 -6.20 -6.87
N ASN A 6 11.09 -5.92 -7.85
CA ASN A 6 11.28 -4.78 -8.75
C ASN A 6 10.54 -3.57 -8.21
N THR A 7 10.93 -2.36 -8.61
CA THR A 7 10.24 -1.15 -8.18
C THR A 7 9.82 -0.27 -9.34
N GLN A 8 8.79 0.53 -9.10
CA GLN A 8 8.35 1.63 -9.95
C GLN A 8 8.23 2.90 -9.13
N LEU A 9 8.67 4.02 -9.70
CA LEU A 9 8.52 5.36 -9.15
C LEU A 9 7.49 6.11 -9.97
N HIS A 10 6.47 6.64 -9.32
CA HIS A 10 5.46 7.50 -9.92
C HIS A 10 5.45 8.87 -9.27
N GLY A 11 5.09 9.87 -10.05
CA GLY A 11 4.94 11.24 -9.57
C GLY A 11 4.58 12.20 -10.70
N TYR A 12 4.75 13.49 -10.44
CA TYR A 12 4.27 14.54 -11.33
C TYR A 12 5.40 15.18 -12.13
N ARG A 13 5.28 15.17 -13.47
CA ARG A 13 6.15 15.96 -14.39
C ARG A 13 5.33 16.74 -15.40
N GLN A 14 4.46 16.07 -16.15
CA GLN A 14 3.50 16.65 -17.09
C GLN A 14 2.11 16.03 -16.86
N GLY A 15 1.72 15.95 -15.58
CA GLY A 15 0.70 15.03 -15.08
C GLY A 15 1.35 13.91 -14.27
N HIS A 16 0.49 13.11 -13.62
CA HIS A 16 0.91 11.91 -12.92
C HIS A 16 1.36 10.85 -13.93
N GLN A 17 2.58 10.34 -13.76
CA GLN A 17 3.18 9.40 -14.70
C GLN A 17 4.26 8.54 -14.03
N LEU A 18 4.61 7.44 -14.69
CA LEU A 18 5.79 6.65 -14.37
C LEU A 18 7.07 7.50 -14.60
N LEU A 19 7.90 7.61 -13.58
CA LEU A 19 9.17 8.32 -13.58
C LEU A 19 10.34 7.39 -13.87
N ASP A 20 10.35 6.23 -13.22
CA ASP A 20 11.39 5.22 -13.39
C ASP A 20 10.87 3.81 -13.04
N SER A 21 11.47 2.77 -13.61
CA SER A 21 11.08 1.40 -13.36
C SER A 21 12.20 0.41 -13.64
N THR A 22 12.30 -0.63 -12.80
CA THR A 22 13.19 -1.77 -13.07
C THR A 22 12.51 -2.94 -13.78
N VAL A 23 11.23 -2.83 -14.12
CA VAL A 23 10.47 -3.90 -14.78
C VAL A 23 9.52 -3.37 -15.84
N SER A 24 9.51 -4.00 -17.01
CA SER A 24 8.52 -3.71 -18.04
C SER A 24 7.28 -4.58 -17.81
N LEU A 25 6.17 -3.95 -17.45
CA LEU A 25 4.88 -4.61 -17.25
C LEU A 25 4.08 -4.71 -18.55
N SER A 26 3.10 -5.62 -18.58
CA SER A 26 2.12 -5.63 -19.66
C SER A 26 1.31 -4.33 -19.65
N LYS A 27 0.77 -3.92 -20.80
CA LYS A 27 -0.05 -2.69 -20.89
C LYS A 27 -1.22 -2.69 -19.89
N ALA A 28 -1.88 -3.83 -19.72
CA ALA A 28 -3.00 -3.98 -18.79
C ALA A 28 -2.56 -3.80 -17.34
N ASP A 29 -1.44 -4.41 -16.96
CA ASP A 29 -0.87 -4.29 -15.62
C ASP A 29 -0.39 -2.86 -15.34
N GLN A 30 0.36 -2.26 -16.27
CA GLN A 30 0.85 -0.89 -16.12
C GLN A 30 -0.29 0.11 -15.99
N THR A 31 -1.38 -0.07 -16.75
CA THR A 31 -2.58 0.79 -16.64
C THR A 31 -3.17 0.76 -15.23
N VAL A 32 -3.17 -0.41 -14.57
CA VAL A 32 -3.63 -0.52 -13.18
C VAL A 32 -2.68 0.17 -12.22
N VAL A 33 -1.36 -0.02 -12.37
CA VAL A 33 -0.37 0.66 -11.52
C VAL A 33 -0.45 2.17 -11.70
N ASP A 34 -0.48 2.69 -12.92
CA ASP A 34 -0.54 4.12 -13.21
C ASP A 34 -1.77 4.79 -12.59
N ARG A 35 -2.91 4.08 -12.55
CA ARG A 35 -4.14 4.57 -11.91
C ARG A 35 -4.06 4.52 -10.39
N LEU A 36 -3.57 3.41 -9.83
CA LEU A 36 -3.58 3.17 -8.38
C LEU A 36 -2.38 3.77 -7.64
N SER A 37 -1.40 4.31 -8.37
CA SER A 37 -0.28 5.07 -7.82
C SER A 37 -0.55 6.58 -7.74
N ASP A 38 -1.63 7.07 -8.36
CA ASP A 38 -2.08 8.44 -8.17
C ASP A 38 -2.90 8.58 -6.87
N VAL A 39 -3.28 9.80 -6.53
CA VAL A 39 -3.97 10.10 -5.28
C VAL A 39 -5.33 9.41 -5.16
N ALA A 40 -5.57 8.77 -4.02
CA ALA A 40 -6.85 8.17 -3.69
C ALA A 40 -7.87 9.25 -3.29
N GLY A 41 -8.91 9.40 -4.13
CA GLY A 41 -10.04 10.28 -3.85
C GLY A 41 -9.76 11.78 -4.06
N PRO A 42 -10.81 12.61 -4.00
CA PRO A 42 -10.67 14.05 -4.15
C PRO A 42 -10.06 14.66 -2.88
N LEU A 43 -9.02 15.48 -3.04
CA LEU A 43 -8.46 16.30 -1.96
C LEU A 43 -8.99 17.73 -2.04
N ARG A 44 -9.36 18.28 -0.89
CA ARG A 44 -9.74 19.69 -0.78
C ARG A 44 -8.48 20.56 -0.91
N PRO A 45 -8.60 21.81 -1.39
CA PRO A 45 -7.48 22.74 -1.41
C PRO A 45 -6.89 22.93 0.00
N GLY A 46 -5.59 22.73 0.14
CA GLY A 46 -4.86 22.86 1.42
C GLY A 46 -4.98 21.66 2.36
N GLU A 47 -5.71 20.60 1.97
CA GLU A 47 -5.76 19.36 2.74
C GLU A 47 -4.42 18.63 2.67
N ILE A 48 -3.93 18.21 3.83
CA ILE A 48 -2.71 17.43 4.00
C ILE A 48 -3.10 16.06 4.53
N PHE A 49 -2.47 15.02 3.99
CA PHE A 49 -2.70 13.64 4.43
C PHE A 49 -1.37 12.92 4.68
N ASP A 50 -1.39 12.00 5.65
CA ASP A 50 -0.25 11.13 5.93
C ASP A 50 -0.07 10.08 4.84
N SER A 51 1.16 9.64 4.61
CA SER A 51 1.42 8.60 3.62
C SER A 51 0.62 7.34 3.89
N TYR A 52 0.11 6.70 2.84
CA TYR A 52 -0.67 5.48 2.96
C TYR A 52 -0.09 4.36 2.11
N LEU A 53 -0.43 3.13 2.49
CA LEU A 53 -0.11 1.93 1.73
C LEU A 53 -1.31 1.51 0.88
N SER A 54 -1.04 1.05 -0.34
CA SER A 54 -2.00 0.35 -1.19
C SER A 54 -1.44 -1.02 -1.58
N ALA A 55 -2.31 -2.02 -1.63
CA ALA A 55 -1.96 -3.40 -1.93
C ALA A 55 -2.97 -3.99 -2.92
N TYR A 56 -2.52 -4.48 -4.06
CA TYR A 56 -3.43 -4.99 -5.10
C TYR A 56 -2.76 -6.00 -6.05
N PRO A 57 -3.51 -7.02 -6.52
CA PRO A 57 -3.05 -7.89 -7.59
C PRO A 57 -3.12 -7.19 -8.96
N LEU A 58 -2.21 -7.54 -9.86
CA LEU A 58 -2.29 -7.09 -11.25
C LEU A 58 -3.15 -8.03 -12.11
N PRO A 59 -3.85 -7.51 -13.16
CA PRO A 59 -4.75 -8.30 -14.00
C PRO A 59 -4.13 -9.55 -14.63
N SER A 60 -2.83 -9.53 -14.94
CA SER A 60 -2.16 -10.71 -15.49
C SER A 60 -2.03 -11.87 -14.50
N GLY A 61 -2.26 -11.63 -13.21
CA GLY A 61 -2.04 -12.61 -12.14
C GLY A 61 -0.57 -12.94 -11.88
N LYS A 62 0.37 -12.30 -12.59
CA LYS A 62 1.81 -12.56 -12.46
C LYS A 62 2.44 -11.80 -11.29
N PHE A 63 1.85 -10.67 -10.92
CA PHE A 63 2.41 -9.76 -9.94
C PHE A 63 1.36 -9.29 -8.94
N PHE A 64 1.84 -9.01 -7.74
CA PHE A 64 1.16 -8.29 -6.68
C PHE A 64 1.94 -7.00 -6.40
N VAL A 65 1.25 -5.90 -6.16
CA VAL A 65 1.86 -4.61 -5.86
C VAL A 65 1.60 -4.25 -4.42
N LEU A 66 2.65 -3.87 -3.71
CA LEU A 66 2.56 -3.09 -2.48
C LEU A 66 3.19 -1.73 -2.75
N ALA A 67 2.44 -0.66 -2.57
CA ALA A 67 2.92 0.69 -2.84
C ALA A 67 2.72 1.58 -1.62
N ARG A 68 3.62 2.55 -1.44
CA ARG A 68 3.42 3.66 -0.51
C ARG A 68 3.30 4.97 -1.30
N THR A 69 2.32 5.77 -0.95
CA THR A 69 2.01 7.05 -1.59
C THR A 69 2.18 8.17 -0.57
N TRP A 70 2.85 9.24 -0.98
CA TRP A 70 3.09 10.45 -0.20
C TRP A 70 2.54 11.66 -0.93
N GLN A 71 2.04 12.63 -0.19
CA GLN A 71 1.78 13.95 -0.75
C GLN A 71 3.10 14.64 -1.12
N ASP A 72 3.19 15.16 -2.34
CA ASP A 72 4.35 15.95 -2.78
C ASP A 72 4.18 17.42 -2.37
N LEU A 73 4.64 17.73 -1.15
CA LEU A 73 4.58 19.08 -0.59
C LEU A 73 5.59 20.06 -1.23
N THR A 74 6.47 19.58 -2.13
CA THR A 74 7.40 20.46 -2.86
C THR A 74 6.72 21.24 -3.99
N VAL A 75 5.50 20.84 -4.36
CA VAL A 75 4.71 21.45 -5.43
C VAL A 75 3.45 22.07 -4.82
N SER A 76 3.14 23.33 -5.15
CA SER A 76 2.01 24.09 -4.57
C SER A 76 0.61 23.65 -5.04
N ARG A 77 0.51 22.52 -5.76
CA ARG A 77 -0.74 22.02 -6.33
C ARG A 77 -1.31 20.92 -5.44
N ALA A 78 -2.54 21.12 -4.97
CA ALA A 78 -3.28 20.10 -4.23
C ALA A 78 -3.40 18.81 -5.06
N GLY A 79 -3.21 17.66 -4.40
CA GLY A 79 -3.31 16.33 -5.00
C GLY A 79 -2.07 15.82 -5.71
N CYS A 80 -0.97 16.57 -5.78
CA CYS A 80 0.29 16.01 -6.24
C CYS A 80 0.82 14.97 -5.25
N VAL A 81 1.17 13.80 -5.76
CA VAL A 81 1.72 12.69 -4.97
C VAL A 81 2.98 12.12 -5.59
N ARG A 82 3.77 11.43 -4.77
CA ARG A 82 4.79 10.50 -5.23
C ARG A 82 4.46 9.12 -4.69
N THR A 83 4.74 8.10 -5.48
CA THR A 83 4.44 6.73 -5.11
C THR A 83 5.63 5.84 -5.45
N LEU A 84 6.02 5.00 -4.49
CA LEU A 84 6.99 3.93 -4.66
C LEU A 84 6.21 2.61 -4.63
N SER A 85 6.27 1.86 -5.72
CA SER A 85 5.59 0.57 -5.87
C SER A 85 6.59 -0.56 -5.87
N ALA A 86 6.46 -1.51 -4.95
CA ALA A 86 7.14 -2.79 -4.97
C ALA A 86 6.34 -3.78 -5.82
N ILE A 87 6.95 -4.28 -6.89
CA ILE A 87 6.37 -5.25 -7.83
C ILE A 87 6.87 -6.64 -7.46
N ILE A 88 5.97 -7.45 -6.91
CA ILE A 88 6.24 -8.72 -6.26
C ILE A 88 5.68 -9.84 -7.15
N PRO A 89 6.43 -10.90 -7.48
CA PRO A 89 5.85 -12.06 -8.16
C PRO A 89 4.69 -12.65 -7.34
N ALA A 90 3.53 -12.85 -7.96
CA ALA A 90 2.31 -13.30 -7.25
C ALA A 90 2.51 -14.66 -6.56
N ALA A 91 3.28 -15.56 -7.19
CA ALA A 91 3.65 -16.85 -6.61
C ALA A 91 4.50 -16.73 -5.33
N ARG A 92 5.14 -15.59 -5.10
CA ARG A 92 5.93 -15.30 -3.89
C ARG A 92 5.10 -14.59 -2.83
N TRP A 93 4.19 -13.69 -3.22
CA TRP A 93 3.30 -12.95 -2.31
C TRP A 93 2.59 -13.86 -1.30
N GLY A 94 1.91 -14.91 -1.77
CA GLY A 94 1.19 -15.84 -0.89
C GLY A 94 2.08 -16.75 -0.03
N ALA A 95 3.40 -16.75 -0.26
CA ALA A 95 4.36 -17.56 0.46
C ALA A 95 5.28 -16.75 1.39
N LEU A 96 5.05 -15.43 1.50
CA LEU A 96 5.82 -14.56 2.39
C LEU A 96 5.54 -14.90 3.85
N LYS A 97 6.59 -14.97 4.66
CA LYS A 97 6.47 -15.17 6.11
C LYS A 97 6.36 -13.87 6.89
N SER A 98 6.81 -12.77 6.29
CA SER A 98 6.73 -11.44 6.90
C SER A 98 6.52 -10.38 5.82
N LEU A 99 5.85 -9.29 6.17
CA LEU A 99 5.74 -8.09 5.33
C LEU A 99 6.72 -7.00 5.75
N ARG A 100 7.45 -7.19 6.87
CA ARG A 100 8.28 -6.13 7.47
C ARG A 100 9.32 -5.58 6.49
N PHE A 101 10.02 -6.46 5.78
CA PHE A 101 11.03 -6.05 4.82
C PHE A 101 10.46 -5.26 3.62
N LEU A 102 9.21 -5.53 3.22
CA LEU A 102 8.54 -4.75 2.18
C LEU A 102 8.14 -3.37 2.69
N VAL A 103 7.64 -3.30 3.93
CA VAL A 103 7.30 -2.03 4.57
C VAL A 103 8.54 -1.16 4.77
N ASP A 104 9.67 -1.77 5.17
CA ASP A 104 10.96 -1.09 5.32
C ASP A 104 11.51 -0.63 3.95
N LEU A 105 11.36 -1.43 2.89
CA LEU A 105 11.72 -1.03 1.52
C LEU A 105 10.93 0.20 1.06
N LEU A 106 9.67 0.30 1.48
CA LEU A 106 8.77 1.40 1.13
C LEU A 106 8.89 2.59 2.08
N ASP A 107 9.87 2.62 2.98
CA ASP A 107 9.94 3.69 3.97
C ASP A 107 10.30 5.07 3.39
N ALA A 108 9.63 6.08 3.91
CA ALA A 108 9.56 7.45 3.39
C ALA A 108 10.85 8.25 3.54
N SER A 109 11.69 7.82 4.49
CA SER A 109 12.86 8.57 4.95
C SER A 109 13.75 9.03 3.79
N ASN A 110 13.85 8.23 2.73
CA ASN A 110 14.57 8.56 1.51
C ASN A 110 13.77 8.10 0.26
N PHE A 111 12.77 8.89 -0.19
CA PHE A 111 12.14 8.60 -1.50
C PHE A 111 13.24 8.52 -2.59
N PRO A 112 13.39 7.37 -3.27
CA PRO A 112 14.53 7.15 -4.15
C PRO A 112 14.41 7.99 -5.42
N SER A 113 15.55 8.42 -5.97
CA SER A 113 15.60 9.12 -7.25
C SER A 113 15.54 8.19 -8.46
N VAL A 114 15.85 6.91 -8.25
CA VAL A 114 15.88 5.85 -9.27
C VAL A 114 15.23 4.58 -8.74
N ALA A 115 14.54 3.86 -9.62
CA ALA A 115 13.99 2.57 -9.30
C ALA A 115 15.14 1.57 -9.12
N THR A 116 15.00 0.67 -8.14
CA THR A 116 15.98 -0.37 -7.85
C THR A 116 15.33 -1.74 -7.84
N THR A 117 16.11 -2.75 -8.25
CA THR A 117 15.76 -4.15 -8.03
C THR A 117 16.47 -4.60 -6.78
N VAL A 118 15.71 -5.13 -5.82
CA VAL A 118 16.21 -5.53 -4.52
C VAL A 118 16.00 -7.03 -4.36
N GLU A 119 17.07 -7.72 -3.98
CA GLU A 119 16.99 -9.10 -3.54
C GLU A 119 16.77 -9.14 -2.04
N LEU A 120 15.61 -9.63 -1.62
CA LEU A 120 15.21 -9.66 -0.22
C LEU A 120 15.20 -11.09 0.28
N ILE A 121 15.67 -11.27 1.51
CA ILE A 121 15.59 -12.55 2.21
C ILE A 121 14.32 -12.50 3.06
N ASP A 122 13.34 -13.30 2.67
CA ASP A 122 12.19 -13.62 3.52
C ASP A 122 12.72 -14.31 4.79
N CYS A 123 12.70 -13.54 5.88
CA CYS A 123 13.23 -13.86 7.21
C CYS A 123 12.04 -14.14 8.15
N PRO A 124 12.24 -14.82 9.29
CA PRO A 124 11.16 -15.13 10.22
C PRO A 124 10.39 -13.89 10.69
N ASP A 125 9.16 -14.18 11.08
CA ASP A 125 8.03 -13.30 11.33
C ASP A 125 8.34 -12.24 12.40
N THR A 126 9.00 -11.15 11.98
CA THR A 126 9.07 -9.96 12.81
C THR A 126 7.73 -9.25 12.67
N PRO A 127 6.95 -9.13 13.75
CA PRO A 127 5.67 -8.47 13.67
C PRO A 127 5.85 -7.02 13.23
N LEU A 128 4.88 -6.53 12.47
CA LEU A 128 4.76 -5.10 12.22
C LEU A 128 4.53 -4.38 13.56
N PRO A 129 4.99 -3.12 13.70
CA PRO A 129 4.75 -2.36 14.92
C PRO A 129 3.26 -2.26 15.22
N GLU A 130 2.90 -2.34 16.50
CA GLU A 130 1.52 -2.15 16.95
C GLU A 130 1.02 -0.74 16.59
N VAL A 131 -0.23 -0.66 16.13
CA VAL A 131 -0.91 0.61 15.87
C VAL A 131 -1.57 1.06 17.18
N ARG A 132 -0.94 2.02 17.87
CA ARG A 132 -1.36 2.46 19.22
C ARG A 132 -2.70 3.19 19.27
N GLU A 133 -3.17 3.71 18.13
CA GLU A 133 -4.40 4.49 18.00
C GLU A 133 -5.34 3.84 16.97
N PHE A 134 -5.35 2.51 16.88
CA PHE A 134 -6.21 1.82 15.93
C PHE A 134 -7.69 1.96 16.32
N ILE A 135 -8.43 2.78 15.58
CA ILE A 135 -9.87 2.97 15.80
C ILE A 135 -10.62 1.93 14.97
N GLY A 136 -10.64 0.69 15.46
CA GLY A 136 -11.26 -0.44 14.76
C GLY A 136 -12.73 -0.19 14.39
N ASN A 137 -13.48 0.50 15.25
CA ASN A 137 -14.88 0.85 14.97
C ASN A 137 -15.03 1.79 13.76
N GLU A 138 -14.20 2.84 13.66
CA GLU A 138 -14.24 3.77 12.51
C GLU A 138 -13.91 3.05 11.21
N LEU A 139 -12.94 2.12 11.23
CA LEU A 139 -12.62 1.32 10.05
C LEU A 139 -13.82 0.45 9.63
N LEU A 140 -14.49 -0.18 10.60
CA LEU A 140 -15.67 -1.02 10.31
C LEU A 140 -16.84 -0.19 9.79
N GLU A 141 -17.10 0.98 10.38
CA GLU A 141 -18.13 1.91 9.90
C GLU A 141 -17.83 2.39 8.47
N ALA A 142 -16.58 2.75 8.18
CA ALA A 142 -16.15 3.16 6.85
C ALA A 142 -16.28 2.04 5.80
N LEU A 143 -16.04 0.77 6.20
CA LEU A 143 -16.14 -0.38 5.29
C LEU A 143 -17.58 -0.87 5.09
N PHE A 144 -18.42 -0.81 6.13
CA PHE A 144 -19.75 -1.43 6.13
C PHE A 144 -20.92 -0.45 6.12
N LEU A 145 -20.66 0.87 6.09
CA LEU A 145 -21.65 1.93 5.90
C LEU A 145 -22.74 1.92 7.00
N GLU A 146 -22.31 2.17 8.24
CA GLU A 146 -23.13 2.48 9.44
C GLU A 146 -23.92 1.33 10.09
N ASP A 147 -24.35 0.30 9.34
CA ASP A 147 -24.98 -0.87 9.96
C ASP A 147 -23.90 -1.77 10.60
N SER A 148 -23.81 -1.70 11.92
CA SER A 148 -22.97 -2.60 12.74
C SER A 148 -23.28 -4.07 12.44
N LYS A 149 -22.44 -4.71 11.63
CA LYS A 149 -22.47 -6.16 11.41
C LYS A 149 -21.52 -6.85 12.38
N PRO A 150 -21.88 -8.03 12.91
CA PRO A 150 -20.93 -8.81 13.71
C PRO A 150 -19.73 -9.18 12.84
N VAL A 151 -18.54 -8.76 13.27
CA VAL A 151 -17.27 -9.12 12.65
C VAL A 151 -16.68 -10.30 13.42
N VAL A 152 -16.37 -11.38 12.70
CA VAL A 152 -15.69 -12.54 13.27
C VAL A 152 -14.31 -12.60 12.66
N LEU A 153 -13.29 -12.48 13.51
CA LEU A 153 -11.90 -12.68 13.13
C LEU A 153 -11.50 -14.12 13.49
N PHE A 154 -11.27 -14.95 12.48
CA PHE A 154 -10.79 -16.32 12.67
C PHE A 154 -9.29 -16.31 12.96
N ASP A 155 -8.83 -17.27 13.75
CA ASP A 155 -7.42 -17.54 14.05
C ASP A 155 -6.63 -16.36 14.67
N ALA A 156 -7.32 -15.39 15.27
CA ALA A 156 -6.69 -14.36 16.08
C ALA A 156 -6.19 -14.95 17.40
N PRO A 157 -4.89 -14.85 17.73
CA PRO A 157 -4.36 -15.37 18.99
C PRO A 157 -4.92 -14.62 20.22
N ALA A 158 -5.31 -13.36 20.04
CA ALA A 158 -5.98 -12.53 21.04
C ALA A 158 -7.00 -11.60 20.33
N PRO A 159 -8.24 -12.06 20.06
CA PRO A 159 -9.24 -11.23 19.39
C PRO A 159 -9.66 -10.07 20.30
N GLU A 160 -9.65 -8.86 19.74
CA GLU A 160 -10.27 -7.71 20.39
C GLU A 160 -11.79 -7.89 20.36
N ILE A 161 -12.43 -7.79 21.52
CA ILE A 161 -13.88 -7.90 21.64
C ILE A 161 -14.47 -6.55 21.26
N PHE A 162 -14.94 -6.41 20.03
CA PHE A 162 -15.76 -5.27 19.64
C PHE A 162 -17.11 -5.36 20.36
N PRO A 163 -17.58 -4.31 21.05
CA PRO A 163 -18.88 -4.34 21.70
C PRO A 163 -19.96 -4.57 20.63
N ALA A 164 -20.86 -5.52 20.90
CA ALA A 164 -22.04 -5.71 20.07
C ALA A 164 -22.82 -4.38 20.01
N PRO A 165 -23.42 -4.04 18.87
CA PRO A 165 -24.30 -2.88 18.81
C PRO A 165 -25.41 -3.02 19.86
N PRO A 166 -25.84 -1.91 20.48
CA PRO A 166 -26.94 -1.95 21.44
C PRO A 166 -28.17 -2.58 20.78
N SER A 167 -28.74 -3.59 21.44
CA SER A 167 -30.00 -4.19 21.01
C SER A 167 -31.08 -3.10 20.94
N ALA A 168 -31.70 -2.95 19.76
CA ALA A 168 -32.86 -2.08 19.53
C ALA A 168 -34.07 -2.50 20.38
#